data_AF-A0A7Y4KP48-F1
#
_entry.id   AF-A0A7Y4KP48-F1
#
_cell.length_a   1.000
_cell.length_b   1.000
_cell.length_c   1.000
_cell.angle_alpha   90.00
_cell.angle_beta   90.00
_cell.angle_gamma   90.00
#
_symmetry.space_group_name_H-M   'P 1'
#
loop_
_entity.id
_entity.type
_entity.pdbx_description
1 polymer ?
#
loop_
_entity_poly.entity_id
_entity_poly.type
_entity_poly.pdbx_seq_one_letter_code
_entity_poly.pdbx_strand_id
1 'polypeptide(L)'
;PVAAPPPPVAPPQATPAVAAKTVEDTSTKVAPTVQPKAPGKTTAKPGGKSQGPRMLSKPTDALAIAKLEEAKAAAERHDVDTVVRMARQSYTAQNNLAAHLLAIKALCQSGDLEKVRTEATKVDDRDLAPLVAECQKKDIDLLQ
;
A
#
# COMPACT_ATOMS: atom_id res chain seq x y z
N PRO A 1 36.57 7.57 50.11
CA PRO A 1 35.28 8.30 49.94
C PRO A 1 34.37 7.44 49.05
N VAL A 2 33.26 6.95 49.61
CA VAL A 2 32.35 6.03 48.92
C VAL A 2 31.42 6.85 48.03
N ALA A 3 31.41 6.57 46.73
CA ALA A 3 30.54 7.22 45.77
C ALA A 3 29.06 6.87 46.06
N ALA A 4 28.22 7.89 46.11
CA ALA A 4 26.77 7.75 46.32
C ALA A 4 26.11 7.02 45.12
N PRO A 5 25.02 6.25 45.36
CA PRO A 5 24.31 5.56 44.28
C PRO A 5 23.58 6.55 43.35
N PRO A 6 23.34 6.17 42.08
CA PRO A 6 22.63 7.00 41.11
C PRO A 6 21.13 7.16 41.48
N PRO A 7 20.48 8.26 41.05
CA PRO A 7 19.07 8.50 41.35
C PRO A 7 18.14 7.51 40.60
N PRO A 8 16.96 7.21 41.15
CA PRO A 8 15.98 6.32 40.52
C PRO A 8 15.39 6.94 39.25
N VAL A 9 15.30 6.14 38.19
CA VAL A 9 14.68 6.50 36.90
C VAL A 9 13.16 6.50 37.08
N ALA A 10 12.50 7.61 36.74
CA ALA A 10 11.04 7.72 36.78
C ALA A 10 10.38 6.87 35.67
N PRO A 11 9.19 6.28 35.92
CA PRO A 11 8.45 5.54 34.90
C PRO A 11 7.89 6.45 33.79
N PRO A 12 7.75 5.95 32.55
CA PRO A 12 7.18 6.72 31.45
C PRO A 12 5.70 7.04 31.70
N GLN A 13 5.33 8.30 31.51
CA GLN A 13 3.94 8.77 31.60
C GLN A 13 3.12 8.20 30.44
N ALA A 14 2.00 7.55 30.77
CA ALA A 14 1.01 7.09 29.80
C ALA A 14 0.37 8.30 29.09
N THR A 15 0.34 8.26 27.76
CA THR A 15 -0.39 9.24 26.96
C THR A 15 -1.90 9.09 27.18
N PRO A 16 -2.66 10.19 27.34
CA PRO A 16 -4.11 10.11 27.37
C PRO A 16 -4.65 9.74 25.98
N ALA A 17 -5.42 8.66 25.93
CA ALA A 17 -6.23 8.27 24.77
C ALA A 17 -7.19 9.40 24.41
N VAL A 18 -7.03 9.97 23.21
CA VAL A 18 -7.95 10.99 22.71
C VAL A 18 -9.24 10.30 22.27
N ALA A 19 -10.31 10.65 22.96
CA ALA A 19 -11.65 10.15 22.79
C ALA A 19 -12.17 10.32 21.36
N ALA A 20 -12.76 9.24 20.82
CA ALA A 20 -13.58 9.29 19.62
C ALA A 20 -14.78 10.21 19.86
N LYS A 21 -14.86 11.31 19.11
CA LYS A 21 -16.05 12.15 19.04
C LYS A 21 -17.10 11.45 18.18
N THR A 22 -18.11 10.89 18.85
CA THR A 22 -19.43 10.65 18.29
C THR A 22 -20.18 11.97 18.23
N VAL A 23 -20.61 12.39 17.04
CA VAL A 23 -22.00 12.77 16.68
C VAL A 23 -22.01 13.37 15.27
N GLU A 24 -22.73 12.76 14.34
CA GLU A 24 -23.67 13.49 13.48
C GLU A 24 -24.88 12.59 13.24
N ASP A 25 -25.97 12.99 13.89
CA ASP A 25 -27.34 12.60 13.65
C ASP A 25 -27.82 13.30 12.38
N THR A 26 -28.22 12.56 11.35
CA THR A 26 -29.51 12.79 10.67
C THR A 26 -29.81 11.73 9.61
N SER A 27 -31.10 11.36 9.55
CA SER A 27 -31.86 11.06 8.33
C SER A 27 -32.31 9.60 8.10
N THR A 28 -33.53 9.36 8.60
CA THR A 28 -34.68 8.87 7.82
C THR A 28 -34.72 7.40 7.38
N LYS A 29 -35.42 6.61 8.21
CA LYS A 29 -36.37 5.53 7.87
C LYS A 29 -36.89 5.53 6.42
N VAL A 30 -36.53 4.53 5.60
CA VAL A 30 -37.39 3.97 4.52
C VAL A 30 -37.12 2.46 4.33
N ALA A 31 -38.21 1.71 4.12
CA ALA A 31 -38.38 0.26 4.06
C ALA A 31 -37.53 -0.51 3.00
N PRO A 32 -37.40 -1.86 3.14
CA PRO A 32 -36.72 -2.70 2.15
C PRO A 32 -37.61 -2.93 0.92
N THR A 33 -37.20 -2.41 -0.24
CA THR A 33 -37.90 -2.64 -1.51
C THR A 33 -37.05 -3.51 -2.44
N VAL A 34 -37.43 -4.79 -2.48
CA VAL A 34 -37.64 -5.69 -3.63
C VAL A 34 -36.71 -5.59 -4.87
N GLN A 35 -36.16 -6.77 -5.23
CA GLN A 35 -35.54 -7.13 -6.52
C GLN A 35 -36.28 -6.60 -7.76
N PRO A 36 -35.56 -6.50 -8.89
CA PRO A 36 -36.02 -7.24 -10.07
C PRO A 36 -34.98 -8.20 -10.63
N LYS A 37 -35.47 -9.41 -10.84
CA LYS A 37 -34.90 -10.56 -11.54
C LYS A 37 -34.73 -10.23 -13.03
N ALA A 38 -33.53 -10.39 -13.57
CA ALA A 38 -33.31 -10.57 -15.00
C ALA A 38 -32.88 -12.03 -15.26
N PRO A 39 -33.58 -12.80 -16.11
CA PRO A 39 -33.19 -14.15 -16.50
C PRO A 39 -32.26 -14.08 -17.72
N GLY A 40 -30.97 -14.34 -17.50
CA GLY A 40 -29.95 -14.37 -18.55
C GLY A 40 -28.94 -15.48 -18.31
N LYS A 41 -29.23 -16.64 -18.88
CA LYS A 41 -28.46 -17.89 -18.82
C LYS A 41 -27.14 -17.76 -19.57
N THR A 42 -26.01 -17.76 -18.86
CA THR A 42 -24.77 -18.41 -19.32
C THR A 42 -24.05 -19.03 -18.13
N THR A 43 -24.17 -20.35 -18.06
CA THR A 43 -23.43 -21.22 -17.16
C THR A 43 -21.93 -21.10 -17.45
N ALA A 44 -21.22 -20.23 -16.73
CA ALA A 44 -19.77 -20.24 -16.71
C ALA A 44 -19.31 -21.44 -15.86
N LYS A 45 -18.90 -22.48 -16.58
CA LYS A 45 -18.20 -23.68 -16.09
C LYS A 45 -17.19 -23.32 -14.97
N PRO A 46 -17.21 -23.93 -13.77
CA PRO A 46 -16.15 -23.74 -12.79
C PRO A 46 -14.97 -24.61 -13.22
N GLY A 47 -14.18 -24.09 -14.16
CA GLY A 47 -13.05 -24.79 -14.74
C GLY A 47 -11.82 -23.90 -14.72
N GLY A 48 -10.98 -24.09 -13.71
CA GLY A 48 -9.54 -23.86 -13.86
C GLY A 48 -8.99 -22.66 -13.09
N LYS A 49 -8.22 -23.00 -12.06
CA LYS A 49 -7.14 -22.22 -11.46
C LYS A 49 -7.63 -21.02 -10.64
N SER A 50 -7.78 -21.25 -9.34
CA SER A 50 -7.58 -20.22 -8.32
C SER A 50 -6.27 -19.51 -8.65
N GLN A 51 -6.37 -18.37 -9.32
CA GLN A 51 -5.26 -17.46 -9.45
C GLN A 51 -4.98 -17.01 -8.02
N GLY A 52 -3.76 -17.19 -7.54
CA GLY A 52 -3.32 -16.57 -6.29
C GLY A 52 -3.71 -15.09 -6.28
N PRO A 53 -3.84 -14.46 -5.10
CA PRO A 53 -4.41 -13.12 -4.96
C PRO A 53 -3.79 -12.17 -5.99
N ARG A 54 -4.55 -11.90 -7.07
CA ARG A 54 -4.10 -11.02 -8.15
C ARG A 54 -4.07 -9.62 -7.56
N MET A 55 -2.88 -9.02 -7.52
CA MET A 55 -2.75 -7.62 -7.11
C MET A 55 -3.61 -6.75 -8.03
N LEU A 56 -4.38 -5.84 -7.45
CA LEU A 56 -5.24 -4.94 -8.21
C LEU A 56 -4.37 -3.86 -8.85
N SER A 57 -4.44 -3.73 -10.18
CA SER A 57 -3.73 -2.66 -10.89
C SER A 57 -4.38 -1.28 -10.69
N LYS A 58 -5.67 -1.26 -10.34
CA LYS A 58 -6.42 -0.04 -10.01
C LYS A 58 -7.11 -0.25 -8.66
N PRO A 59 -6.76 0.54 -7.63
CA PRO A 59 -7.46 0.47 -6.37
C PRO A 59 -8.91 0.97 -6.53
N THR A 60 -9.85 0.33 -5.85
CA THR A 60 -11.23 0.80 -5.68
C THR A 60 -11.51 1.31 -4.28
N ASP A 61 -10.65 0.98 -3.32
CA ASP A 61 -10.70 1.50 -1.96
C ASP A 61 -10.24 2.97 -1.93
N ALA A 62 -11.00 3.82 -1.25
CA ALA A 62 -10.76 5.26 -1.21
C ALA A 62 -9.42 5.61 -0.53
N LEU A 63 -9.02 4.86 0.49
CA LEU A 63 -7.73 5.04 1.15
C LEU A 63 -6.59 4.60 0.24
N ALA A 64 -6.73 3.46 -0.45
CA ALA A 64 -5.75 2.99 -1.42
C ALA A 64 -5.58 3.97 -2.59
N ILE A 65 -6.67 4.57 -3.09
CA ILE A 65 -6.64 5.62 -4.12
C ILE A 65 -5.90 6.85 -3.60
N ALA A 66 -6.31 7.40 -2.45
CA ALA A 66 -5.70 8.61 -1.89
C ALA A 66 -4.19 8.43 -1.66
N LYS A 67 -3.78 7.28 -1.15
CA LYS A 67 -2.37 6.96 -0.94
C LYS A 67 -1.58 6.75 -2.22
N LEU A 68 -2.21 6.21 -3.26
CA LEU A 68 -1.58 6.13 -4.59
C LEU A 68 -1.38 7.53 -5.19
N GLU A 69 -2.34 8.44 -5.05
CA GLU A 69 -2.21 9.82 -5.52
C GLU A 69 -1.13 10.58 -4.76
N GLU A 70 -1.06 10.42 -3.44
CA GLU A 70 -0.03 11.01 -2.60
C GLU A 70 1.37 10.48 -2.98
N ALA A 71 1.49 9.18 -3.25
CA ALA A 71 2.73 8.59 -3.76
C ALA A 71 3.13 9.15 -5.13
N LYS A 72 2.18 9.38 -6.04
CA LYS A 72 2.45 10.00 -7.36
C LYS A 72 2.93 11.44 -7.21
N ALA A 73 2.25 12.24 -6.38
CA ALA A 73 2.65 13.62 -6.12
C ALA A 73 4.06 13.70 -5.48
N ALA A 74 4.40 12.75 -4.60
CA ALA A 74 5.75 12.64 -4.05
C ALA A 74 6.80 12.24 -5.11
N ALA A 75 6.43 11.38 -6.07
CA ALA A 75 7.32 10.97 -7.15
C ALA A 75 7.67 12.15 -8.07
N GLU A 76 6.71 13.03 -8.36
CA GLU A 76 6.95 14.28 -9.11
C GLU A 76 7.91 15.24 -8.39
N ARG A 77 7.97 15.16 -7.06
CA ARG A 77 8.90 15.94 -6.22
C ARG A 77 10.22 15.21 -5.97
N HIS A 78 10.40 14.02 -6.52
CA HIS A 78 11.54 13.13 -6.25
C HIS A 78 11.73 12.79 -4.75
N ASP A 79 10.66 12.82 -3.96
CA ASP A 79 10.68 12.43 -2.54
C ASP A 79 10.49 10.91 -2.41
N VAL A 80 11.60 10.18 -2.58
CA VAL A 80 11.63 8.71 -2.65
C VAL A 80 11.07 8.06 -1.38
N ASP A 81 11.41 8.56 -0.20
CA ASP A 81 10.94 8.00 1.07
C ASP A 81 9.42 8.17 1.23
N THR A 82 8.87 9.33 0.84
CA THR A 82 7.42 9.53 0.84
C THR A 82 6.73 8.64 -0.20
N VAL A 83 7.29 8.50 -1.41
CA VAL A 83 6.75 7.58 -2.44
C VAL A 83 6.62 6.17 -1.87
N VAL A 84 7.70 5.63 -1.32
CA VAL A 84 7.74 4.25 -0.78
C VAL A 84 6.76 4.09 0.37
N ARG A 85 6.70 5.07 1.29
CA ARG A 85 5.80 5.02 2.44
C ARG A 85 4.33 5.03 2.01
N MET A 86 3.94 5.93 1.11
CA MET A 86 2.56 6.04 0.64
C MET A 86 2.15 4.86 -0.25
N ALA A 87 3.07 4.39 -1.09
CA ALA A 87 2.87 3.21 -1.91
C ALA A 87 2.60 1.96 -1.06
N ARG A 88 3.39 1.73 -0.01
CA ARG A 88 3.19 0.61 0.93
C ARG A 88 1.85 0.71 1.65
N GLN A 89 1.40 1.91 2.01
CA GLN A 89 0.07 2.12 2.62
C GLN A 89 -1.06 1.79 1.64
N SER A 90 -0.93 2.22 0.38
CA SER A 90 -1.89 1.87 -0.68
C SER A 90 -1.94 0.36 -0.94
N TYR A 91 -0.78 -0.30 -0.92
CA TYR A 91 -0.71 -1.76 -1.03
C TYR A 91 -1.35 -2.46 0.16
N THR A 92 -1.05 -2.04 1.39
CA THR A 92 -1.63 -2.65 2.60
C THR A 92 -3.16 -2.52 2.63
N ALA A 93 -3.70 -1.42 2.08
CA ALA A 93 -5.14 -1.20 2.00
C ALA A 93 -5.83 -2.14 1.00
N GLN A 94 -5.21 -2.48 -0.14
CA GLN A 94 -5.93 -3.25 -1.18
C GLN A 94 -5.06 -4.08 -2.16
N ASN A 95 -3.85 -4.47 -1.80
CA ASN A 95 -2.89 -5.14 -2.67
C ASN A 95 -2.71 -4.42 -4.02
N ASN A 96 -2.54 -3.10 -3.96
CA ASN A 96 -2.40 -2.25 -5.15
C ASN A 96 -1.03 -2.43 -5.82
N LEU A 97 -1.00 -3.09 -6.98
CA LEU A 97 0.21 -3.33 -7.76
C LEU A 97 0.84 -2.02 -8.25
N ALA A 98 0.02 -1.08 -8.71
CA ALA A 98 0.50 0.18 -9.28
C ALA A 98 1.27 1.00 -8.24
N ALA A 99 0.88 0.89 -6.97
CA ALA A 99 1.61 1.52 -5.87
C ALA A 99 3.00 0.89 -5.68
N HIS A 100 3.09 -0.44 -5.63
CA HIS A 100 4.39 -1.11 -5.49
C HIS A 100 5.33 -0.84 -6.67
N LEU A 101 4.82 -0.89 -7.91
CA LEU A 101 5.62 -0.57 -9.08
C LEU A 101 6.14 0.88 -9.06
N LEU A 102 5.34 1.83 -8.55
CA LEU A 102 5.77 3.20 -8.38
C LEU A 102 6.89 3.34 -7.34
N ALA A 103 6.80 2.61 -6.22
CA ALA A 103 7.86 2.58 -5.21
C ALA A 103 9.16 2.00 -5.78
N ILE A 104 9.09 0.87 -6.48
CA ILE A 104 10.27 0.24 -7.10
C ILE A 104 10.89 1.16 -8.13
N LYS A 105 10.09 1.80 -8.99
CA LYS A 105 10.56 2.80 -9.94
C LYS A 105 11.32 3.95 -9.27
N ALA A 106 10.74 4.54 -8.23
CA ALA A 106 11.37 5.65 -7.50
C ALA A 106 12.70 5.23 -6.85
N LEU A 107 12.71 4.04 -6.24
CA LEU A 107 13.92 3.46 -5.66
C LEU A 107 14.99 3.20 -6.72
N CYS A 108 14.61 2.68 -7.89
CA CYS A 108 15.53 2.49 -9.00
C CYS A 108 16.12 3.82 -9.47
N GLN A 109 15.31 4.87 -9.59
CA GLN A 109 15.80 6.20 -9.97
C GLN A 109 16.76 6.79 -8.94
N SER A 110 16.53 6.53 -7.65
CA SER A 110 17.38 6.98 -6.55
C SER A 110 18.71 6.24 -6.44
N GLY A 111 18.78 5.00 -6.92
CA GLY A 111 19.96 4.13 -6.77
C GLY A 111 19.98 3.31 -5.47
N ASP A 112 18.90 3.31 -4.67
CA ASP A 112 18.79 2.55 -3.41
C ASP A 112 18.61 1.04 -3.66
N LEU A 113 19.70 0.36 -4.05
CA LEU A 113 19.75 -1.08 -4.38
C LEU A 113 19.09 -2.00 -3.34
N GLU A 114 19.39 -1.81 -2.05
CA GLU A 114 18.86 -2.67 -0.98
C GLU A 114 17.34 -2.57 -0.87
N LYS A 115 16.81 -1.34 -0.95
CA LYS A 115 15.37 -1.11 -0.89
C LYS A 115 14.69 -1.60 -2.17
N VAL A 116 15.29 -1.41 -3.35
CA VAL A 116 14.77 -1.94 -4.62
C VAL A 116 14.58 -3.45 -4.51
N ARG A 117 15.61 -4.19 -4.10
CA ARG A 117 15.54 -5.66 -3.98
C ARG A 117 14.47 -6.08 -2.98
N THR A 118 14.41 -5.44 -1.82
CA THR A 118 13.42 -5.73 -0.78
C THR A 118 11.98 -5.52 -1.29
N GLU A 119 11.75 -4.48 -2.08
CA GLU A 119 10.43 -4.21 -2.67
C GLU A 119 10.13 -5.11 -3.87
N ALA A 120 11.13 -5.42 -4.69
CA ALA A 120 11.00 -6.30 -5.85
C ALA A 120 10.57 -7.72 -5.45
N THR A 121 11.09 -8.27 -4.35
CA THR A 121 10.68 -9.61 -3.87
C THR A 121 9.20 -9.77 -3.53
N LYS A 122 8.45 -8.65 -3.42
CA LYS A 122 7.02 -8.65 -3.12
C LYS A 122 6.14 -8.63 -4.37
N VAL A 123 6.76 -8.47 -5.54
CA VAL A 123 6.10 -8.34 -6.84
C VAL A 123 6.57 -9.46 -7.75
N ASP A 124 5.66 -10.03 -8.54
CA ASP A 124 6.01 -11.05 -9.52
C ASP A 124 6.93 -10.47 -10.62
N ASP A 125 7.91 -11.25 -11.05
CA ASP A 125 8.86 -10.88 -12.12
C ASP A 125 8.19 -10.35 -13.40
N ARG A 126 6.99 -10.84 -13.71
CA ARG A 126 6.20 -10.41 -14.88
C ARG A 126 5.79 -8.95 -14.79
N ASP A 127 5.49 -8.46 -13.59
CA ASP A 127 5.09 -7.09 -13.34
C ASP A 127 6.33 -6.18 -13.15
N LEU A 128 7.48 -6.76 -12.80
CA LEU A 128 8.77 -6.07 -12.72
C LEU A 128 9.43 -5.85 -14.09
N ALA A 129 9.15 -6.70 -15.08
CA ALA A 129 9.66 -6.60 -16.45
C ALA A 129 9.68 -5.16 -17.04
N PRO A 130 8.61 -4.34 -16.94
CA PRO A 130 8.64 -2.95 -17.43
C PRO A 130 9.60 -2.03 -16.69
N LEU A 131 9.99 -2.36 -15.45
CA LEU A 131 10.91 -1.56 -14.63
C LEU A 131 12.37 -1.94 -14.82
N VAL A 132 12.66 -3.13 -15.34
CA VAL A 132 14.03 -3.63 -15.56
C VAL A 132 14.88 -2.63 -16.33
N ALA A 133 14.35 -2.04 -17.41
CA ALA A 133 15.09 -1.06 -18.21
C ALA A 133 15.37 0.25 -17.45
N GLU A 134 14.54 0.65 -16.48
CA GLU A 134 14.81 1.83 -15.65
C GLU A 134 15.83 1.53 -14.55
N CYS A 135 15.77 0.33 -13.96
CA CYS A 135 16.68 -0.10 -12.91
C CYS A 135 18.08 -0.43 -13.46
N GLN A 136 18.18 -1.02 -14.66
CA GLN A 136 19.45 -1.27 -15.34
C GLN A 136 20.23 0.01 -15.67
N LYS A 137 19.56 1.15 -15.91
CA LYS A 137 20.25 2.46 -16.09
C LYS A 137 21.08 2.88 -14.87
N LYS A 138 20.84 2.23 -13.74
CA LYS A 138 21.49 2.48 -12.45
C LYS A 138 22.25 1.24 -11.96
N ASP A 139 22.56 0.31 -12.87
CA ASP A 139 23.25 -0.95 -12.60
C ASP A 139 22.50 -1.84 -11.58
N ILE A 140 21.17 -1.70 -11.51
CA ILE A 140 20.31 -2.49 -10.63
C ILE A 140 19.67 -3.63 -11.42
N ASP A 141 20.00 -4.87 -11.04
CA ASP A 141 19.36 -6.07 -11.56
C ASP A 141 18.14 -6.44 -10.68
N LEU A 142 16.96 -6.47 -11.31
CA LEU A 142 15.67 -6.74 -10.66
C LEU A 142 15.27 -8.22 -10.71
N LEU A 143 15.86 -9.01 -11.60
CA LEU A 143 15.41 -10.38 -11.94
C LEU A 143 16.47 -11.43 -11.59
N GLN A 144 17.23 -11.21 -10.53
CA GLN A 144 18.29 -12.12 -10.07
C GLN A 144 17.81 -13.22 -9.14
#